data_AF-A0A8J5CDB8-F1
#
_entry.id   AF-A0A8J5CDB8-F1
#
_cell.length_a   1.000
_cell.length_b   1.000
_cell.length_c   1.000
_cell.angle_alpha   90.00
_cell.angle_beta   90.00
_cell.angle_gamma   90.00
#
_symmetry.space_group_name_H-M   'P 1'
#
loop_
_entity.id
_entity.type
_entity.pdbx_description
1 polymer ?
#
loop_
_entity_poly.entity_id
_entity_poly.type
_entity_poly.pdbx_seq_one_letter_code
_entity_poly.pdbx_strand_id
1 'polypeptide(L)'
;MSSKRSAPPTPGSSEKKRKVLSLAEKMDVLAVIDSGLGWSATGKKFGLHAKLLWISEQVDQRKSNVDGVAIREKARSIYDHLAEKEPSGSSPAPGFIASHGWFHRFKQRFSLHNIARTGESGSADKEGAQAYLSTFKS
;
A
#
# COMPACT_ATOMS: atom_id res chain seq x y z
N MET A 1 -45.16 18.40 -32.93
CA MET A 1 -44.56 19.27 -31.88
C MET A 1 -44.91 18.70 -30.52
N SER A 2 -43.92 18.26 -29.74
CA SER A 2 -44.10 17.90 -28.33
C SER A 2 -42.78 18.12 -27.60
N SER A 3 -42.69 19.24 -26.90
CA SER A 3 -41.52 19.64 -26.12
C SER A 3 -41.46 18.81 -24.84
N LYS A 4 -40.45 17.94 -24.72
CA LYS A 4 -40.15 17.20 -23.49
C LYS A 4 -39.43 18.14 -22.52
N ARG A 5 -40.07 18.44 -21.38
CA ARG A 5 -39.56 19.32 -20.32
C ARG A 5 -38.25 18.77 -19.73
N SER A 6 -37.22 19.61 -19.71
CA SER A 6 -36.00 19.39 -18.93
C SER A 6 -36.29 19.36 -17.43
N ALA A 7 -35.72 18.39 -16.74
CA ALA A 7 -35.66 18.35 -15.27
C ALA A 7 -34.70 19.44 -14.74
N PRO A 8 -34.95 20.00 -13.55
CA PRO A 8 -34.09 21.02 -12.95
C PRO A 8 -32.76 20.43 -12.46
N PRO A 9 -31.65 21.19 -12.54
CA PRO A 9 -30.36 20.77 -12.03
C PRO A 9 -30.37 20.73 -10.50
N THR A 10 -29.93 19.62 -9.91
CA THR A 10 -29.72 19.48 -8.47
C THR A 10 -28.55 20.37 -8.02
N PRO A 11 -28.71 21.21 -6.98
CA PRO A 11 -27.63 22.06 -6.49
C PRO A 11 -26.76 21.30 -5.48
N GLY A 12 -25.44 21.42 -5.62
CA GLY A 12 -24.53 21.24 -4.49
C GLY A 12 -23.51 20.10 -4.54
N SER A 13 -22.95 19.76 -5.70
CA SER A 13 -21.62 19.12 -5.70
C SER A 13 -20.58 20.22 -5.57
N SER A 14 -20.27 20.64 -4.34
CA SER A 14 -19.09 21.46 -4.10
C SER A 14 -17.87 20.60 -4.45
N GLU A 15 -17.20 20.92 -5.56
CA GLU A 15 -15.94 20.31 -5.94
C GLU A 15 -15.01 20.38 -4.73
N LYS A 16 -14.71 19.20 -4.16
CA LYS A 16 -13.76 19.06 -3.07
C LYS A 16 -12.37 19.30 -3.64
N LYS A 17 -11.96 20.58 -3.67
CA LYS A 17 -10.60 20.96 -4.00
C LYS A 17 -9.65 20.23 -3.05
N ARG A 18 -8.64 19.56 -3.61
CA ARG A 18 -7.65 18.80 -2.86
C ARG A 18 -6.91 19.77 -1.92
N LYS A 19 -7.12 19.62 -0.61
CA LYS A 19 -6.45 20.44 0.41
C LYS A 19 -4.99 19.99 0.54
N VAL A 20 -4.06 20.91 0.33
CA VAL A 20 -2.64 20.70 0.61
C VAL A 20 -2.40 21.10 2.06
N LEU A 21 -2.10 20.12 2.91
CA LEU A 21 -1.78 20.38 4.31
C LEU A 21 -0.36 20.92 4.46
N SER A 22 -0.19 21.87 5.37
CA SER A 22 1.11 22.29 5.89
C SER A 22 1.83 21.15 6.63
N LEU A 23 3.13 21.32 6.88
CA LEU A 23 3.91 20.33 7.63
C LEU A 23 3.35 20.16 9.06
N ALA A 24 2.98 21.26 9.73
CA ALA A 24 2.40 21.23 11.07
C ALA A 24 1.09 20.45 11.11
N GLU A 25 0.17 20.70 10.17
CA GLU A 25 -1.09 19.95 10.09
C GLU A 25 -0.87 18.45 9.83
N LYS A 26 0.18 18.07 9.09
CA LYS A 26 0.54 16.65 8.92
C LYS A 26 1.06 16.04 10.22
N MET A 27 1.81 16.78 11.02
CA MET A 27 2.28 16.32 12.33
C MET A 27 1.11 16.13 13.30
N ASP A 28 0.12 17.03 13.29
CA ASP A 28 -1.09 16.88 14.10
C ASP A 28 -1.91 15.64 13.72
N VAL A 29 -2.01 15.33 12.42
CA VAL A 29 -2.65 14.10 11.95
C VAL A 29 -1.97 12.86 12.54
N LEU A 30 -0.64 12.83 12.55
CA LEU A 30 0.12 11.71 13.11
C LEU A 30 -0.04 11.60 14.62
N ALA A 31 0.08 12.72 15.35
CA ALA A 31 -0.09 12.73 16.80
C ALA A 31 -1.48 12.23 17.24
N VAL A 32 -2.52 12.54 16.46
CA VAL A 32 -3.89 12.05 16.72
C VAL A 32 -4.03 10.55 16.42
N ILE A 33 -3.31 10.02 15.42
CA ILE A 33 -3.31 8.58 15.17
C ILE A 33 -2.56 7.84 16.29
N ASP A 34 -1.41 8.37 16.72
CA ASP A 34 -0.57 7.79 17.78
C ASP A 34 -1.25 7.82 19.15
N SER A 35 -2.15 8.79 19.39
CA SER A 35 -2.98 8.82 20.60
C SER A 35 -4.10 7.77 20.60
N GLY A 36 -4.21 6.95 19.54
CA GLY A 36 -5.16 5.85 19.42
C GLY A 36 -6.47 6.23 18.71
N LEU A 37 -6.60 7.46 18.19
CA LEU A 37 -7.74 7.81 17.36
C LEU A 37 -7.64 7.10 16.01
N GLY A 38 -8.63 6.27 15.67
CA GLY A 38 -8.62 5.49 14.43
C GLY A 38 -8.54 6.36 13.16
N TRP A 39 -7.90 5.82 12.12
CA TRP A 39 -7.67 6.44 10.80
C TRP A 39 -8.90 7.12 10.19
N SER A 40 -10.07 6.49 10.33
CA SER A 40 -11.36 7.00 9.85
C SER A 40 -11.77 8.31 10.54
N ALA A 41 -11.69 8.35 11.87
CA ALA A 41 -12.09 9.51 12.69
C ALA A 41 -11.14 10.69 12.48
N THR A 42 -9.83 10.42 12.49
CA THR A 42 -8.79 11.42 12.15
C THR A 42 -9.03 11.97 10.74
N GLY A 43 -9.36 11.10 9.78
CA GLY A 43 -9.62 11.52 8.40
C GLY A 43 -10.81 12.46 8.28
N LYS A 44 -11.87 12.26 9.07
CA LYS A 44 -13.00 13.19 9.12
C LYS A 44 -12.60 14.55 9.72
N LYS A 45 -11.83 14.55 10.83
CA LYS A 45 -11.36 15.77 11.51
C LYS A 45 -10.55 16.70 10.60
N PHE A 46 -9.71 16.14 9.74
CA PHE A 46 -8.82 16.92 8.86
C PHE A 46 -9.31 17.03 7.40
N GLY A 47 -10.49 16.50 7.07
CA GLY A 47 -11.01 16.50 5.69
C GLY A 47 -10.25 15.57 4.73
N LEU A 48 -9.58 14.55 5.27
CA LEU A 48 -8.75 13.58 4.54
C LEU A 48 -9.31 12.15 4.58
N HIS A 49 -10.59 12.00 4.91
CA HIS A 49 -11.20 10.69 5.21
C HIS A 49 -10.89 9.61 4.16
N ALA A 50 -11.13 9.90 2.88
CA ALA A 50 -10.83 8.96 1.80
C ALA A 50 -9.32 8.63 1.70
N LYS A 51 -8.45 9.61 1.93
CA LYS A 51 -6.99 9.44 1.85
C LYS A 51 -6.46 8.59 3.01
N LEU A 52 -6.90 8.86 4.24
CA LEU A 52 -6.46 8.09 5.40
C LEU A 52 -7.04 6.68 5.42
N LEU A 53 -8.27 6.47 4.93
CA LEU A 53 -8.82 5.12 4.73
C LEU A 53 -8.04 4.33 3.68
N TRP A 54 -7.66 4.97 2.56
CA TRP A 54 -6.81 4.30 1.58
C TRP A 54 -5.45 3.94 2.18
N ILE A 55 -4.82 4.83 2.96
CA ILE A 55 -3.56 4.54 3.65
C ILE A 55 -3.72 3.38 4.64
N SER A 56 -4.78 3.35 5.45
CA SER A 56 -5.01 2.25 6.39
C SER A 56 -5.18 0.91 5.66
N GLU A 57 -5.96 0.91 4.58
CA GLU A 57 -6.14 -0.27 3.73
C GLU A 57 -4.80 -0.72 3.12
N GLN A 58 -3.96 0.19 2.63
CA GLN A 58 -2.62 -0.15 2.14
C GLN A 58 -1.71 -0.70 3.25
N VAL A 59 -1.79 -0.14 4.47
CA VAL A 59 -1.05 -0.63 5.63
C VAL A 59 -1.51 -2.05 5.99
N ASP A 60 -2.81 -2.31 5.96
CA ASP A 60 -3.39 -3.63 6.28
C ASP A 60 -3.13 -4.65 5.17
N GLN A 61 -3.15 -4.26 3.89
CA GLN A 61 -2.70 -5.07 2.76
C GLN A 61 -1.20 -5.41 2.84
N ARG A 62 -0.37 -4.49 3.36
CA ARG A 62 1.05 -4.77 3.59
C ARG A 62 1.33 -5.58 4.85
N LYS A 63 0.44 -5.52 5.86
CA LYS A 63 0.48 -6.38 7.05
C LYS A 63 -0.02 -7.79 6.75
N SER A 64 -1.03 -7.91 5.90
CA SER A 64 -1.44 -9.18 5.32
C SER A 64 -0.41 -9.60 4.27
N ASN A 65 0.73 -10.10 4.75
CA ASN A 65 1.62 -10.90 3.91
C ASN A 65 0.73 -11.92 3.19
N VAL A 66 0.65 -11.84 1.86
CA VAL A 66 -0.06 -12.84 1.05
C VAL A 66 0.39 -14.20 1.58
N ASP A 67 -0.57 -14.97 2.10
CA ASP A 67 -0.27 -16.16 2.87
C ASP A 67 0.70 -17.05 2.07
N GLY A 68 1.78 -17.48 2.71
CA GLY A 68 2.76 -18.35 2.07
C GLY A 68 2.12 -19.65 1.57
N VAL A 69 0.98 -20.06 2.12
CA VAL A 69 0.14 -21.13 1.56
C VAL A 69 -0.44 -20.73 0.20
N ALA A 70 -1.14 -19.60 0.12
CA ALA A 70 -1.75 -19.10 -1.12
C ALA A 70 -0.73 -18.91 -2.26
N ILE A 71 0.47 -18.42 -1.96
CA ILE A 71 1.54 -18.27 -2.95
C ILE A 71 2.01 -19.64 -3.47
N ARG A 72 2.17 -20.62 -2.58
CA ARG A 72 2.58 -21.98 -2.95
C ARG A 72 1.53 -22.68 -3.81
N GLU A 73 0.25 -22.55 -3.45
CA GLU A 73 -0.86 -23.09 -4.23
C GLU A 73 -0.93 -22.45 -5.63
N LYS A 74 -0.81 -21.13 -5.70
CA LYS A 74 -0.81 -20.41 -6.98
C LYS A 74 0.36 -20.83 -7.86
N ALA A 75 1.55 -21.00 -7.28
CA ALA A 75 2.73 -21.45 -8.01
C ALA A 75 2.58 -22.88 -8.54
N ARG A 76 1.85 -23.75 -7.83
CA ARG A 76 1.55 -25.10 -8.29
C ARG A 76 0.57 -25.08 -9.48
N SER A 77 -0.54 -24.35 -9.36
CA SER A 77 -1.51 -24.16 -10.45
C SER A 77 -0.86 -23.57 -11.70
N ILE A 78 -0.13 -22.45 -11.55
CA ILE A 78 1.16 -22.17 -12.19
C ILE A 78 1.71 -23.23 -13.17
N TYR A 79 2.50 -24.10 -12.55
CA TYR A 79 3.24 -25.17 -13.16
C TYR A 79 2.34 -26.19 -13.84
N ASP A 80 1.23 -26.59 -13.21
CA ASP A 80 0.32 -27.60 -13.76
C ASP A 80 -0.26 -27.12 -15.10
N HIS A 81 -0.71 -25.87 -15.19
CA HIS A 81 -1.18 -25.27 -16.44
C HIS A 81 -0.11 -25.17 -17.53
N LEU A 82 1.15 -24.98 -17.15
CA LEU A 82 2.26 -24.95 -18.11
C LEU A 82 2.63 -26.37 -18.57
N ALA A 83 2.59 -27.34 -17.67
CA ALA A 83 2.86 -28.74 -17.96
C ALA A 83 1.81 -29.34 -18.91
N GLU A 84 0.54 -28.92 -18.80
CA GLU A 84 -0.54 -29.31 -19.72
C GLU A 84 -0.35 -28.79 -21.16
N LYS A 85 0.40 -27.69 -21.33
CA LYS A 85 0.56 -27.00 -22.61
C LYS A 85 1.83 -27.40 -23.38
N GLU A 86 2.79 -28.05 -22.72
CA GLU A 86 4.02 -28.51 -23.34
C GLU A 86 3.78 -29.79 -24.19
N PRO A 87 4.27 -29.86 -25.44
CA PRO A 87 4.16 -31.05 -26.27
C PRO A 87 4.99 -32.19 -25.67
N SER A 88 4.42 -33.40 -25.67
CA SER A 88 4.87 -34.63 -24.98
C SER A 88 6.27 -35.20 -25.34
N GLY A 89 7.18 -34.40 -25.92
CA GLY A 89 8.51 -34.81 -26.38
C GLY A 89 9.68 -34.46 -25.46
N SER A 90 9.45 -33.67 -24.39
CA SER A 90 10.49 -33.36 -23.41
C SER A 90 10.38 -34.31 -22.21
N SER A 91 11.53 -34.84 -21.76
CA SER A 91 11.64 -35.75 -20.61
C SER A 91 10.77 -35.28 -19.43
N PRO A 92 10.06 -36.17 -18.71
CA PRO A 92 9.14 -35.75 -17.65
C PRO A 92 9.90 -34.90 -16.64
N ALA A 93 9.58 -33.60 -16.62
CA ALA A 93 10.16 -32.70 -15.65
C ALA A 93 9.78 -33.23 -14.25
N PRO A 94 10.74 -33.32 -13.30
CA PRO A 94 10.41 -33.71 -11.94
C PRO A 94 9.31 -32.78 -11.43
N GLY A 95 8.23 -33.35 -10.89
CA GLY A 95 7.05 -32.60 -10.50
C GLY A 95 7.41 -31.40 -9.63
N PHE A 96 6.83 -30.25 -9.93
CA PHE A 96 7.11 -29.03 -9.19
C PHE A 96 6.50 -29.07 -7.79
N ILE A 97 7.36 -29.05 -6.78
CA ILE A 97 6.95 -28.99 -5.39
C ILE A 97 7.12 -27.56 -4.90
N ALA A 98 6.01 -26.84 -4.77
CA ALA A 98 5.95 -25.55 -4.09
C ALA A 98 6.10 -25.72 -2.57
N SER A 99 7.25 -26.26 -2.12
CA SER A 99 7.53 -26.52 -0.72
C SER A 99 7.78 -25.22 0.07
N HIS A 100 7.84 -25.32 1.40
CA HIS A 100 8.25 -24.20 2.25
C HIS A 100 9.68 -23.73 1.91
N GLY A 101 10.60 -24.67 1.68
CA GLY A 101 11.99 -24.36 1.31
C GLY A 101 12.12 -23.71 -0.07
N TRP A 102 11.31 -24.12 -1.04
CA TRP A 102 11.21 -23.45 -2.34
C TRP A 102 10.76 -21.99 -2.18
N PHE A 103 9.66 -21.76 -1.45
CA PHE A 103 9.13 -20.42 -1.23
C PHE A 103 10.12 -19.51 -0.49
N HIS A 104 10.84 -20.05 0.51
CA HIS A 104 11.89 -19.33 1.21
C HIS A 104 13.00 -18.86 0.26
N ARG A 105 13.53 -19.77 -0.57
CA ARG A 105 14.57 -19.44 -1.57
C ARG A 105 14.06 -18.48 -2.64
N PHE A 106 12.80 -18.61 -3.05
CA PHE A 106 12.14 -17.70 -3.97
C PHE A 106 12.10 -16.28 -3.39
N LYS A 107 11.63 -16.10 -2.15
CA LYS A 107 11.64 -14.79 -1.47
C LYS A 107 13.05 -14.20 -1.36
N GLN A 108 14.04 -15.04 -1.08
CA GLN A 108 15.43 -14.62 -0.93
C GLN A 108 16.04 -14.18 -2.27
N ARG A 109 15.82 -14.93 -3.35
CA ARG A 109 16.35 -14.63 -4.68
C ARG A 109 15.74 -13.36 -5.29
N PHE A 110 14.45 -13.12 -5.05
CA PHE A 110 13.73 -11.97 -5.61
C PHE A 110 13.60 -10.80 -4.63
N SER A 111 14.34 -10.84 -3.52
CA SER A 111 14.33 -9.79 -2.49
C SER A 111 12.92 -9.41 -1.97
N LEU A 112 12.00 -10.37 -1.95
CA LEU A 112 10.62 -10.20 -1.49
C LEU A 112 10.51 -10.12 0.03
N HIS A 113 11.64 -10.17 0.74
CA HIS A 113 11.74 -10.00 2.19
C HIS A 113 11.52 -8.55 2.65
N ASN A 114 11.67 -7.56 1.74
CA ASN A 114 11.58 -6.13 2.06
C ASN A 114 10.27 -5.45 1.66
N ILE A 115 9.28 -6.19 1.13
CA ILE A 115 7.95 -5.60 0.87
C ILE A 115 7.21 -5.32 2.19
N ALA A 116 7.59 -6.04 3.25
CA ALA A 116 7.42 -5.56 4.61
C ALA A 116 8.62 -4.67 4.98
N ARG A 117 8.34 -3.44 5.41
CA ARG A 117 9.27 -2.52 6.11
C ARG A 117 10.08 -1.50 5.28
N THR A 118 9.45 -0.81 4.33
CA THR A 118 9.82 0.61 4.08
C THR A 118 8.93 1.52 4.93
N GLY A 119 9.19 1.52 6.24
CA GLY A 119 8.45 2.28 7.24
C GLY A 119 9.20 2.50 8.55
N GLU A 120 10.42 1.98 8.69
CA GLU A 120 11.26 2.21 9.87
C GLU A 120 12.73 2.22 9.46
N SER A 121 13.21 3.36 8.96
CA SER A 121 14.57 3.82 9.22
C SER A 121 14.62 5.32 8.94
N GLY A 122 14.99 6.07 9.98
CA GLY A 122 15.01 7.53 9.98
C GLY A 122 14.32 8.12 11.21
N SER A 123 14.55 7.55 12.41
CA SER A 123 14.42 8.36 13.63
C SER A 123 15.45 9.48 13.53
N ALA A 124 14.99 10.62 13.02
CA ALA A 124 15.36 11.97 13.41
C ALA A 124 16.79 12.18 13.96
N ASP A 125 17.65 12.79 13.14
CA ASP A 125 18.72 13.65 13.65
C ASP A 125 18.22 15.11 13.59
N LYS A 126 17.38 15.50 14.55
CA LYS A 126 16.87 16.88 14.67
C LYS A 126 17.98 17.85 15.09
N GLU A 127 19.00 17.35 15.80
CA GLU A 127 20.16 18.12 16.25
C GLU A 127 21.13 18.46 15.10
N GLY A 128 21.44 17.50 14.23
CA GLY A 128 22.25 17.73 13.03
C GLY A 128 21.62 18.73 12.06
N ALA A 129 20.29 18.71 11.92
CA ALA A 129 19.56 19.67 11.08
C ALA A 129 19.61 21.11 11.63
N GLN A 130 19.56 21.30 12.96
CA GLN A 130 19.68 22.62 13.59
C GLN A 130 21.12 23.17 13.52
N ALA A 131 22.12 22.31 13.69
CA ALA A 131 23.53 22.69 13.56
C ALA A 131 23.86 23.20 12.15
N TYR A 132 23.30 22.57 11.11
CA TYR A 132 23.52 22.97 9.71
C TYR A 132 22.83 24.29 9.33
N LEU A 133 21.70 24.63 9.94
CA LEU A 133 21.05 25.94 9.73
C LEU A 133 21.84 27.10 10.35
N SER A 134 22.66 26.81 11.35
CA SER A 134 23.45 27.80 12.08
C SER A 134 24.69 28.26 11.29
N THR A 135 25.17 27.45 10.34
CA THR A 135 26.37 27.75 9.54
C THR A 135 26.10 28.62 8.31
N PHE A 136 24.83 28.86 7.95
CA PHE A 136 24.44 29.65 6.77
C PHE A 136 23.90 31.05 7.10
N LYS A 137 23.89 31.45 8.38
CA LYS A 137 23.63 32.83 8.78
C LYS A 137 24.94 33.56 8.99
N SER A 138 25.51 34.07 7.89
CA SER A 138 26.48 35.15 7.89
C SER A 138 25.94 36.33 7.09
#